data_AF-A0A671QSB1-F1
#
_entry.id   AF-A0A671QSB1-F1
#
_cell.length_a   1.000
_cell.length_b   1.000
_cell.length_c   1.000
_cell.angle_alpha   90.00
_cell.angle_beta   90.00
_cell.angle_gamma   90.00
#
_symmetry.space_group_name_H-M   'P 1'
#
loop_
_entity.id
_entity.type
_entity.pdbx_description
1 polymer ?
#
loop_
_entity_poly.entity_id
_entity_poly.type
_entity_poly.pdbx_seq_one_letter_code
_entity_poly.pdbx_strand_id
1 'polypeptide(L)'
;ELVYSDYKCSALMPDDVYSDGSEDYYPETSLADFVQDFVSHLNSSPGSFESEIDYITDMLNSCVTTEEILQELVELIYVQSTSIPNFAYTGARLCNHLSYHIRLSPVSGNFRQLLLQRCQNQFEQREQAVRGDPETQKRFHYYVLFLGELYLNLEIKSRKDTPGRANVLLGALKELLNTLFSHPDDPNLMCAVKLLKLSGSILDDTWKEKGQSDMDEIIKKIEDVLLDVKCSRDVKQMLLKLVELQSSNWGRVHTANVSSDATPDNDPNYFMNEPTFYTADGTPFTAADPEYSDKYQEILDREDYFPDAYEENGNDFFCGDEDEMDPEIEEAFERFCMESDARGKK
;
A
#
# COMPACT_ATOMS: atom_id res chain seq x y z
N GLU A 1 -22.72 -18.61 -17.80
CA GLU A 1 -23.65 -17.47 -17.94
C GLU A 1 -24.03 -17.03 -16.54
N LEU A 2 -23.48 -15.91 -16.07
CA LEU A 2 -23.89 -15.29 -14.82
C LEU A 2 -25.02 -14.32 -15.17
N VAL A 3 -26.20 -14.54 -14.60
CA VAL A 3 -27.32 -13.61 -14.68
C VAL A 3 -27.01 -12.50 -13.68
N TYR A 4 -26.57 -11.34 -14.17
CA TYR A 4 -26.53 -10.12 -13.37
C TYR A 4 -27.97 -9.76 -12.98
N SER A 5 -28.19 -9.46 -11.70
CA SER A 5 -29.48 -8.99 -11.21
C SER A 5 -29.43 -7.47 -11.17
N ASP A 6 -30.35 -6.80 -11.86
CA ASP A 6 -30.41 -5.33 -11.91
C ASP A 6 -30.87 -4.74 -10.57
N TYR A 7 -30.01 -4.79 -9.55
CA TYR A 7 -30.26 -4.09 -8.29
C TYR A 7 -29.95 -2.59 -8.46
N LYS A 8 -30.94 -1.77 -8.14
CA LYS A 8 -30.98 -0.33 -8.42
C LYS A 8 -30.36 0.47 -7.27
N CYS A 9 -29.51 1.44 -7.60
CA CYS A 9 -28.86 2.32 -6.64
C CYS A 9 -29.41 3.75 -6.82
N SER A 10 -30.00 4.33 -5.77
CA SER A 10 -30.49 5.72 -5.82
C SER A 10 -29.38 6.67 -5.34
N ALA A 11 -28.75 7.38 -6.27
CA ALA A 11 -27.90 8.52 -5.93
C ALA A 11 -28.78 9.73 -5.60
N LEU A 12 -28.75 10.17 -4.33
CA LEU A 12 -29.30 11.47 -3.93
C LEU A 12 -28.14 12.48 -3.94
N MET A 13 -28.07 13.31 -4.98
CA MET A 13 -27.25 14.53 -4.97
C MET A 13 -27.91 15.57 -4.05
N PRO A 14 -27.16 16.42 -3.32
CA PRO A 14 -27.73 17.45 -2.48
C PRO A 14 -28.39 18.57 -3.31
N ASP A 15 -29.56 18.99 -2.84
CA ASP A 15 -30.50 19.92 -3.47
C ASP A 15 -29.88 21.27 -3.88
N ASP A 16 -30.03 21.63 -5.17
CA ASP A 16 -30.10 23.03 -5.59
C ASP A 16 -31.57 23.42 -5.80
N VAL A 17 -32.05 24.28 -4.90
CA VAL A 17 -33.42 24.79 -4.87
C VAL A 17 -33.62 25.80 -6.00
N TYR A 18 -34.14 25.38 -7.16
CA TYR A 18 -35.04 26.19 -7.99
C TYR A 18 -35.94 25.29 -8.87
N SER A 19 -37.25 25.46 -8.70
CA SER A 19 -38.36 24.74 -9.35
C SER A 19 -38.42 24.91 -10.88
N ASP A 20 -38.55 23.83 -11.63
CA ASP A 20 -39.53 23.70 -12.72
C ASP A 20 -39.85 22.21 -13.00
N GLY A 21 -41.11 21.92 -13.31
CA GLY A 21 -41.67 20.58 -13.40
C GLY A 21 -41.31 19.83 -14.67
N SER A 22 -40.13 19.20 -14.70
CA SER A 22 -39.87 18.00 -15.50
C SER A 22 -39.64 16.82 -14.55
N GLU A 23 -40.47 15.78 -14.64
CA GLU A 23 -40.08 14.44 -14.22
C GLU A 23 -38.95 13.97 -15.16
N ASP A 24 -37.75 14.51 -14.96
CA ASP A 24 -36.54 13.95 -15.53
C ASP A 24 -36.28 12.65 -14.77
N TYR A 25 -36.81 11.57 -15.33
CA TYR A 25 -36.54 10.19 -14.93
C TYR A 25 -35.06 9.92 -15.20
N TYR A 26 -34.18 10.41 -14.32
CA TYR A 26 -32.78 10.02 -14.33
C TYR A 26 -32.76 8.49 -14.27
N PRO A 27 -32.13 7.79 -15.23
CA PRO A 27 -32.06 6.35 -15.18
C PRO A 27 -31.34 5.97 -13.89
N GLU A 28 -32.05 5.29 -12.99
CA GLU A 28 -31.47 4.72 -11.76
C GLU A 28 -30.29 3.84 -12.15
N THR A 29 -29.08 4.27 -11.80
CA THR A 29 -27.83 3.55 -12.10
C THR A 29 -27.83 2.24 -11.32
N SER A 30 -27.52 1.12 -11.98
CA SER A 30 -27.41 -0.17 -11.29
C SER A 30 -26.17 -0.18 -10.38
N LEU A 31 -26.15 -1.05 -9.36
CA LEU A 31 -24.95 -1.24 -8.54
C LEU A 31 -23.74 -1.63 -9.41
N ALA A 32 -23.95 -2.47 -10.43
CA ALA A 32 -22.90 -2.90 -11.35
C ALA A 32 -22.31 -1.73 -12.14
N ASP A 33 -23.14 -0.84 -12.66
CA ASP A 33 -22.70 0.35 -13.38
C ASP A 33 -21.92 1.29 -12.45
N PHE A 34 -22.45 1.54 -11.24
CA PHE A 34 -21.76 2.38 -10.26
C PHE A 34 -20.38 1.82 -9.88
N VAL A 35 -20.29 0.50 -9.63
CA VAL A 35 -19.02 -0.16 -9.33
C VAL A 35 -18.06 -0.09 -10.52
N GLN A 36 -18.55 -0.32 -11.73
CA GLN A 36 -17.73 -0.22 -12.93
C GLN A 36 -17.17 1.19 -13.11
N ASP A 37 -17.99 2.22 -12.88
CA ASP A 37 -17.61 3.63 -13.05
C ASP A 37 -16.52 4.03 -12.06
N PHE A 38 -16.73 3.85 -10.75
CA PHE A 38 -15.71 4.26 -9.77
C PHE A 38 -14.44 3.42 -9.88
N VAL A 39 -14.53 2.12 -10.21
CA VAL A 39 -13.34 1.28 -10.45
C VAL A 39 -12.56 1.77 -11.65
N SER A 40 -13.24 2.09 -12.76
CA SER A 40 -12.60 2.58 -13.97
C SER A 40 -11.89 3.91 -13.74
N HIS A 41 -12.51 4.77 -12.94
CA HIS A 41 -11.94 6.03 -12.51
C HIS A 41 -10.73 5.84 -11.60
N LEU A 42 -10.84 5.03 -10.53
CA LEU A 42 -9.71 4.72 -9.64
C LEU A 42 -8.56 4.01 -10.35
N ASN A 43 -8.83 3.24 -11.40
CA ASN A 43 -7.80 2.61 -12.23
C ASN A 43 -7.06 3.65 -13.11
N SER A 44 -7.77 4.68 -13.57
CA SER A 44 -7.22 5.75 -14.41
C SER A 44 -6.52 6.84 -13.60
N SER A 45 -6.99 7.06 -12.36
CA SER A 45 -6.46 8.05 -11.43
C SER A 45 -6.31 7.49 -10.01
N PRO A 46 -5.35 6.59 -9.76
CA PRO A 46 -5.15 6.00 -8.42
C PRO A 46 -4.88 7.01 -7.30
N GLY A 47 -4.37 8.19 -7.65
CA GLY A 47 -4.12 9.28 -6.70
C GLY A 47 -5.39 9.93 -6.12
N SER A 48 -6.54 9.75 -6.77
CA SER A 48 -7.84 10.25 -6.30
C SER A 48 -8.46 9.43 -5.17
N PHE A 49 -7.83 8.30 -4.80
CA PHE A 49 -8.42 7.34 -3.85
C PHE A 49 -8.85 8.00 -2.53
N GLU A 50 -7.97 8.76 -1.87
CA GLU A 50 -8.28 9.37 -0.57
C GLU A 50 -9.41 10.40 -0.64
N SER A 51 -9.49 11.16 -1.73
CA SER A 51 -10.52 12.19 -1.88
C SER A 51 -11.90 11.63 -2.21
N GLU A 52 -11.98 10.42 -2.77
CA GLU A 52 -13.24 9.86 -3.29
C GLU A 52 -13.77 8.68 -2.48
N ILE A 53 -12.93 8.01 -1.69
CA ILE A 53 -13.30 6.77 -1.00
C ILE A 53 -14.47 6.95 -0.04
N ASP A 54 -14.59 8.09 0.63
CA ASP A 54 -15.70 8.39 1.54
C ASP A 54 -17.02 8.53 0.78
N TYR A 55 -17.02 9.28 -0.34
CA TYR A 55 -18.18 9.41 -1.21
C TYR A 55 -18.63 8.06 -1.78
N ILE A 56 -17.68 7.27 -2.29
CA ILE A 56 -17.94 5.91 -2.81
C ILE A 56 -18.59 5.05 -1.72
N THR A 57 -18.05 5.12 -0.50
CA THR A 57 -18.53 4.32 0.63
C THR A 57 -19.91 4.72 1.12
N ASP A 58 -20.24 6.02 1.14
CA ASP A 58 -21.57 6.50 1.47
C ASP A 58 -22.61 6.07 0.45
N MET A 59 -22.26 6.15 -0.84
CA MET A 59 -23.07 5.64 -1.94
C MET A 59 -23.28 4.11 -1.86
N LEU A 60 -22.23 3.35 -1.53
CA LEU A 60 -22.37 1.91 -1.32
C LEU A 60 -23.26 1.60 -0.11
N ASN A 61 -23.15 2.34 0.99
CA ASN A 61 -23.99 2.13 2.17
C ASN A 61 -25.46 2.49 1.95
N SER A 62 -25.79 3.38 1.01
CA SER A 62 -27.19 3.67 0.66
C SER A 62 -27.82 2.56 -0.20
N CYS A 63 -27.02 1.86 -1.00
CA CYS A 63 -27.50 0.85 -1.94
C CYS A 63 -27.42 -0.58 -1.39
N VAL A 64 -26.39 -0.91 -0.60
CA VAL A 64 -26.15 -2.24 -0.02
C VAL A 64 -27.01 -2.44 1.22
N THR A 65 -28.30 -2.71 0.99
CA THR A 65 -29.31 -2.84 2.05
C THR A 65 -29.69 -4.30 2.36
N THR A 66 -29.38 -5.24 1.46
CA THR A 66 -29.67 -6.67 1.64
C THR A 66 -28.41 -7.53 1.51
N GLU A 67 -28.50 -8.76 2.01
CA GLU A 67 -27.40 -9.73 1.95
C GLU A 67 -27.03 -10.06 0.49
N GLU A 68 -28.01 -10.17 -0.39
CA GLU A 68 -27.82 -10.47 -1.81
C GLU A 68 -27.01 -9.36 -2.51
N ILE A 69 -27.32 -8.10 -2.20
CA ILE A 69 -26.61 -6.93 -2.77
C ILE A 69 -25.18 -6.86 -2.22
N LEU A 70 -24.96 -7.23 -0.95
CA LEU A 70 -23.62 -7.31 -0.38
C LEU A 70 -22.77 -8.40 -1.07
N GLN A 71 -23.36 -9.56 -1.34
CA GLN A 71 -22.69 -10.63 -2.08
C GLN A 71 -22.36 -10.19 -3.52
N GLU A 72 -23.27 -9.47 -4.17
CA GLU A 72 -23.04 -8.91 -5.50
C GLU A 72 -21.91 -7.87 -5.49
N LEU A 73 -21.89 -6.94 -4.53
CA LEU A 73 -20.80 -5.96 -4.38
C LEU A 73 -19.44 -6.66 -4.26
N VAL A 74 -19.36 -7.69 -3.41
CA VAL A 74 -18.13 -8.48 -3.24
C VAL A 74 -17.72 -9.14 -4.55
N GLU A 75 -18.66 -9.73 -5.29
CA GLU A 75 -18.36 -10.35 -6.59
C GLU A 75 -17.86 -9.32 -7.60
N LEU A 76 -18.52 -8.17 -7.72
CA LEU A 76 -18.13 -7.11 -8.64
C LEU A 76 -16.70 -6.63 -8.34
N ILE A 77 -16.40 -6.25 -7.09
CA ILE A 77 -15.06 -5.78 -6.71
C ILE A 77 -14.01 -6.86 -6.92
N TYR A 78 -14.32 -8.11 -6.58
CA TYR A 78 -13.42 -9.25 -6.81
C TYR A 78 -13.11 -9.43 -8.30
N VAL A 79 -14.13 -9.42 -9.17
CA VAL A 79 -13.97 -9.58 -10.62
C VAL A 79 -13.11 -8.46 -11.18
N GLN A 80 -13.38 -7.21 -10.78
CA GLN A 80 -12.58 -6.07 -11.22
C GLN A 80 -11.12 -6.17 -10.78
N SER A 81 -10.88 -6.52 -9.51
CA SER A 81 -9.55 -6.65 -8.92
C SER A 81 -8.71 -7.79 -9.51
N THR A 82 -9.37 -8.77 -10.14
CA THR A 82 -8.72 -9.95 -10.74
C THR A 82 -8.79 -9.99 -12.27
N SER A 83 -9.37 -8.96 -12.90
CA SER A 83 -9.50 -8.88 -14.36
C SER A 83 -8.86 -7.63 -14.96
N ILE A 84 -8.83 -6.52 -14.22
CA ILE A 84 -8.22 -5.27 -14.68
C ILE A 84 -6.70 -5.27 -14.42
N PRO A 85 -5.85 -5.03 -15.44
CA PRO A 85 -4.41 -4.88 -15.24
C PRO A 85 -4.09 -3.70 -14.31
N ASN A 86 -3.10 -3.86 -13.42
CA ASN A 86 -2.62 -2.83 -12.48
C ASN A 86 -3.61 -2.37 -11.39
N PHE A 87 -4.84 -2.88 -11.39
CA PHE A 87 -5.82 -2.51 -10.36
C PHE A 87 -5.71 -3.32 -9.07
N ALA A 88 -4.93 -4.42 -9.05
CA ALA A 88 -4.84 -5.32 -7.89
C ALA A 88 -4.50 -4.60 -6.57
N TYR A 89 -3.57 -3.64 -6.60
CA TYR A 89 -3.20 -2.82 -5.44
C TYR A 89 -4.37 -1.94 -4.97
N THR A 90 -4.94 -1.13 -5.86
CA THR A 90 -6.08 -0.25 -5.55
C THR A 90 -7.30 -1.05 -5.10
N GLY A 91 -7.56 -2.19 -5.74
CA GLY A 91 -8.61 -3.12 -5.35
C GLY A 91 -8.40 -3.71 -3.96
N ALA A 92 -7.17 -4.07 -3.59
CA ALA A 92 -6.87 -4.55 -2.25
C ALA A 92 -7.05 -3.46 -1.18
N ARG A 93 -6.65 -2.22 -1.48
CA ARG A 93 -6.91 -1.05 -0.61
C ARG A 93 -8.39 -0.77 -0.44
N LEU A 94 -9.15 -0.81 -1.54
CA LEU A 94 -10.60 -0.70 -1.54
C LEU A 94 -11.22 -1.79 -0.67
N CYS A 95 -10.81 -3.05 -0.84
CA CYS A 95 -11.28 -4.17 -0.03
C CYS A 95 -11.03 -3.95 1.47
N ASN A 96 -9.85 -3.42 1.84
CA ASN A 96 -9.53 -3.10 3.22
C ASN A 96 -10.44 -2.00 3.76
N HIS A 97 -10.60 -0.89 3.03
CA HIS A 97 -11.49 0.21 3.43
C HIS A 97 -12.94 -0.29 3.61
N LEU A 98 -13.51 -0.94 2.60
CA LEU A 98 -14.90 -1.43 2.66
C LEU A 98 -15.12 -2.47 3.77
N SER A 99 -14.07 -3.21 4.16
CA SER A 99 -14.16 -4.14 5.30
C SER A 99 -14.50 -3.49 6.63
N TYR A 100 -14.20 -2.20 6.78
CA TYR A 100 -14.48 -1.42 8.00
C TYR A 100 -15.71 -0.51 7.86
N HIS A 101 -15.99 -0.02 6.65
CA HIS A 101 -16.96 1.05 6.46
C HIS A 101 -18.31 0.61 5.85
N ILE A 102 -18.42 -0.61 5.33
CA ILE A 102 -19.73 -1.18 4.99
C ILE A 102 -20.47 -1.56 6.27
N ARG A 103 -21.63 -0.94 6.49
CA ARG A 103 -22.41 -1.08 7.74
C ARG A 103 -23.18 -2.39 7.82
N LEU A 104 -23.54 -2.97 6.67
CA LEU A 104 -24.33 -4.19 6.60
C LEU A 104 -23.47 -5.40 7.00
N SER A 105 -23.89 -6.12 8.03
CA SER A 105 -23.22 -7.33 8.52
C SER A 105 -24.26 -8.43 8.78
N PRO A 106 -24.71 -9.17 7.75
CA PRO A 106 -25.68 -10.26 7.89
C PRO A 106 -25.07 -11.46 8.62
N VAL A 107 -25.91 -12.45 8.95
CA VAL A 107 -25.50 -13.67 9.66
C VAL A 107 -24.53 -14.52 8.83
N SER A 108 -24.63 -14.47 7.51
CA SER A 108 -23.73 -15.18 6.59
C SER A 108 -22.30 -14.62 6.58
N GLY A 109 -22.11 -13.37 6.98
CA GLY A 109 -20.81 -12.74 7.16
C GLY A 109 -20.77 -11.30 6.68
N ASN A 110 -19.84 -10.52 7.24
CA ASN A 110 -19.55 -9.17 6.75
C ASN A 110 -18.77 -9.20 5.42
N PHE A 111 -18.59 -8.02 4.82
CA PHE A 111 -17.86 -7.83 3.55
C PHE A 111 -16.54 -8.62 3.50
N ARG A 112 -15.72 -8.53 4.56
CA ARG A 112 -14.43 -9.22 4.64
C ARG A 112 -14.57 -10.73 4.61
N GLN A 113 -15.53 -11.29 5.36
CA GLN A 113 -15.75 -12.73 5.41
C GLN A 113 -16.20 -13.27 4.06
N LEU A 114 -17.13 -12.57 3.40
CA LEU A 114 -17.61 -12.91 2.06
C LEU A 114 -16.50 -12.80 1.02
N LEU A 115 -15.67 -11.76 1.07
CA LEU A 115 -14.49 -11.61 0.21
C LEU A 115 -13.51 -12.79 0.38
N LEU A 116 -13.16 -13.13 1.62
CA LEU A 116 -12.25 -14.25 1.90
C LEU A 116 -12.85 -15.58 1.45
N GLN A 117 -14.15 -15.79 1.62
CA GLN A 117 -14.86 -16.96 1.10
C GLN A 117 -14.80 -17.02 -0.42
N ARG A 118 -14.99 -15.88 -1.10
CA ARG A 118 -14.89 -15.81 -2.57
C ARG A 118 -13.47 -16.12 -3.06
N CYS A 119 -12.44 -15.62 -2.38
CA CYS A 119 -11.05 -15.94 -2.65
C CYS A 119 -10.76 -17.44 -2.43
N GLN A 120 -11.33 -18.04 -1.38
CA GLN A 120 -11.19 -19.47 -1.09
C GLN A 120 -11.80 -20.35 -2.20
N ASN A 121 -12.99 -20.00 -2.70
CA ASN A 121 -13.63 -20.74 -3.80
C ASN A 121 -12.75 -20.75 -5.07
N GLN A 122 -12.07 -19.63 -5.36
CA GLN A 122 -11.13 -19.58 -6.48
C GLN A 122 -9.86 -20.39 -6.20
N PHE A 123 -9.36 -20.35 -4.95
CA PHE A 123 -8.15 -21.06 -4.53
C PHE A 123 -8.27 -22.57 -4.73
N GLU A 124 -9.46 -23.14 -4.52
CA GLU A 124 -9.74 -24.56 -4.71
C GLU A 124 -9.56 -25.01 -6.17
N GLN A 125 -9.68 -24.10 -7.13
CA GLN A 125 -9.53 -24.36 -8.55
C GLN A 125 -8.09 -24.18 -9.06
N ARG A 126 -7.12 -23.84 -8.19
CA ARG A 126 -5.74 -23.47 -8.59
C ARG A 126 -5.03 -24.52 -9.44
N GLU A 127 -5.20 -25.80 -9.14
CA GLU A 127 -4.53 -26.90 -9.86
C GLU A 127 -5.04 -27.04 -11.30
N GLN A 128 -6.33 -26.74 -11.52
CA GLN A 128 -6.90 -26.70 -12.86
C GLN A 128 -6.51 -25.41 -13.59
N ALA A 129 -6.51 -24.28 -12.89
CA ALA A 129 -6.28 -22.96 -13.47
C ALA A 129 -4.82 -22.74 -13.90
N VAL A 130 -3.85 -23.24 -13.13
CA VAL A 130 -2.40 -23.13 -13.43
C VAL A 130 -1.99 -23.85 -14.72
N ARG A 131 -2.78 -24.86 -15.13
CA ARG A 131 -2.60 -25.67 -16.36
C ARG A 131 -3.65 -25.34 -17.42
N GLY A 132 -4.43 -24.28 -17.21
CA GLY A 132 -5.47 -23.86 -18.13
C GLY A 132 -4.92 -23.39 -19.46
N ASP A 133 -5.81 -23.04 -20.37
CA ASP A 133 -5.45 -22.29 -21.57
C ASP A 133 -4.84 -20.91 -21.19
N PRO A 134 -4.17 -20.21 -22.12
CA PRO A 134 -3.50 -18.94 -21.82
C PRO A 134 -4.39 -17.86 -21.18
N GLU A 135 -5.69 -17.84 -21.48
CA GLU A 135 -6.61 -16.87 -20.88
C GLU A 135 -6.95 -17.24 -19.44
N THR A 136 -7.27 -18.52 -19.20
CA THR A 136 -7.50 -19.05 -17.84
C THR A 136 -6.27 -18.87 -16.96
N GLN A 137 -5.09 -19.19 -17.49
CA GLN A 137 -3.82 -19.02 -16.78
C GLN A 137 -3.54 -17.54 -16.45
N LYS A 138 -3.81 -16.63 -17.40
CA LYS A 138 -3.67 -15.18 -17.17
C LYS A 138 -4.59 -14.68 -16.05
N ARG A 139 -5.86 -15.11 -16.04
CA ARG A 139 -6.81 -14.76 -14.96
C ARG A 139 -6.35 -15.33 -13.61
N PHE A 140 -5.82 -16.55 -13.61
CA PHE A 140 -5.21 -17.14 -12.41
C PHE A 140 -4.03 -16.31 -11.90
N HIS A 141 -3.16 -15.80 -12.78
CA HIS A 141 -2.04 -14.94 -12.36
C HIS A 141 -2.51 -13.61 -11.76
N TYR A 142 -3.53 -12.98 -12.33
CA TYR A 142 -4.11 -11.78 -11.74
C TYR A 142 -4.72 -12.05 -10.36
N TYR A 143 -5.40 -13.18 -10.20
CA TYR A 143 -5.89 -13.63 -8.90
C TYR A 143 -4.74 -13.84 -7.89
N VAL A 144 -3.64 -14.49 -8.28
CA VAL A 144 -2.47 -14.70 -7.42
C VAL A 144 -1.89 -13.38 -6.94
N LEU A 145 -1.69 -12.42 -7.85
CA LEU A 145 -1.14 -11.10 -7.52
C LEU A 145 -2.11 -10.30 -6.64
N PHE A 146 -3.41 -10.35 -6.94
CA PHE A 146 -4.43 -9.75 -6.09
C PHE A 146 -4.42 -10.32 -4.67
N LEU A 147 -4.24 -11.63 -4.48
CA LEU A 147 -4.10 -12.22 -3.15
C LEU A 147 -2.83 -11.75 -2.43
N GLY A 148 -1.75 -11.51 -3.17
CA GLY A 148 -0.53 -10.91 -2.64
C GLY A 148 -0.79 -9.50 -2.10
N GLU A 149 -1.44 -8.66 -2.91
CA GLU A 149 -1.83 -7.30 -2.51
C GLU A 149 -2.81 -7.32 -1.34
N LEU A 150 -3.79 -8.23 -1.36
CA LEU A 150 -4.77 -8.38 -0.29
C LEU A 150 -4.10 -8.80 1.01
N TYR A 151 -3.11 -9.69 0.99
CA TYR A 151 -2.36 -10.05 2.19
C TYR A 151 -1.59 -8.86 2.80
N LEU A 152 -1.05 -7.99 1.96
CA LEU A 152 -0.29 -6.82 2.41
C LEU A 152 -1.19 -5.71 2.95
N ASN A 153 -2.36 -5.49 2.34
CA ASN A 153 -3.22 -4.34 2.61
C ASN A 153 -4.44 -4.66 3.48
N LEU A 154 -4.90 -5.93 3.57
CA LEU A 154 -6.08 -6.30 4.34
C LEU A 154 -5.73 -6.46 5.83
N GLU A 155 -6.17 -5.50 6.62
CA GLU A 155 -5.93 -5.47 8.05
C GLU A 155 -7.01 -6.24 8.83
N ILE A 156 -6.58 -6.92 9.88
CA ILE A 156 -7.46 -7.57 10.84
C ILE A 156 -7.15 -7.00 12.22
N LYS A 157 -8.04 -6.14 12.70
CA LYS A 157 -8.04 -5.70 14.10
C LYS A 157 -8.19 -6.91 15.02
N SER A 158 -7.13 -7.21 15.76
CA SER A 158 -7.14 -8.22 16.83
C SER A 158 -7.53 -7.57 18.15
N ARG A 159 -7.92 -8.39 19.14
CA ARG A 159 -8.25 -7.93 20.51
C ARG A 159 -7.09 -7.21 21.23
N LYS A 160 -5.88 -7.25 20.68
CA LYS A 160 -4.67 -6.60 21.24
C LYS A 160 -4.37 -5.23 20.61
N ASP A 161 -5.28 -4.68 19.82
CA ASP A 161 -5.14 -3.39 19.11
C ASP A 161 -3.93 -3.29 18.16
N THR A 162 -3.21 -4.38 17.95
CA THR A 162 -2.22 -4.51 16.88
C THR A 162 -2.91 -4.96 15.60
N PRO A 163 -2.76 -4.23 14.48
CA PRO A 163 -3.26 -4.68 13.18
C PRO A 163 -2.50 -5.95 12.79
N GLY A 164 -3.24 -7.05 12.66
CA GLY A 164 -2.72 -8.34 12.20
C GLY A 164 -3.08 -8.58 10.74
N ARG A 165 -2.33 -9.44 10.06
CA ARG A 165 -2.66 -9.90 8.70
C ARG A 165 -3.53 -11.16 8.75
N ALA A 166 -4.27 -11.40 7.67
CA ALA A 166 -5.07 -12.61 7.52
C ALA A 166 -4.18 -13.86 7.41
N ASN A 167 -4.06 -14.62 8.50
CA ASN A 167 -3.28 -15.87 8.53
C ASN A 167 -3.71 -16.88 7.46
N VAL A 168 -5.00 -16.88 7.09
CA VAL A 168 -5.51 -17.72 5.99
C VAL A 168 -4.85 -17.39 4.65
N LEU A 169 -4.58 -16.11 4.38
CA LEU A 169 -3.91 -15.67 3.15
C LEU A 169 -2.43 -16.06 3.15
N LEU A 170 -1.75 -16.04 4.30
CA LEU A 170 -0.36 -16.51 4.40
C LEU A 170 -0.21 -17.96 3.93
N GLY A 171 -1.10 -18.84 4.40
CA GLY A 171 -1.12 -20.24 3.97
C GLY A 171 -1.47 -20.39 2.50
N ALA A 172 -2.46 -19.63 2.01
CA ALA A 172 -2.85 -19.65 0.61
C ALA A 172 -1.69 -19.20 -0.31
N LEU A 173 -0.95 -18.16 0.04
CA LEU A 173 0.19 -17.68 -0.74
C LEU A 173 1.33 -18.70 -0.83
N LYS A 174 1.63 -19.41 0.27
CA LYS A 174 2.57 -20.55 0.24
C LYS A 174 2.13 -21.58 -0.80
N GLU A 175 0.87 -22.00 -0.74
CA GLU A 175 0.33 -23.03 -1.63
C GLU A 175 0.27 -22.56 -3.09
N LEU A 176 -0.05 -21.29 -3.35
CA LEU A 176 -0.03 -20.72 -4.70
C LEU A 176 1.38 -20.69 -5.29
N LEU A 177 2.39 -20.29 -4.51
CA LEU A 177 3.79 -20.39 -4.93
C LEU A 177 4.17 -21.84 -5.24
N ASN A 178 3.79 -22.77 -4.37
CA ASN A 178 4.01 -24.20 -4.58
C ASN A 178 3.36 -24.71 -5.88
N THR A 179 2.11 -24.32 -6.15
CA THR A 179 1.39 -24.68 -7.37
C THR A 179 2.07 -24.09 -8.61
N LEU A 180 2.51 -22.82 -8.57
CA LEU A 180 3.22 -22.18 -9.69
C LEU A 180 4.57 -22.87 -9.99
N PHE A 181 5.39 -23.15 -8.97
CA PHE A 181 6.68 -23.81 -9.18
C PHE A 181 6.55 -25.29 -9.58
N SER A 182 5.44 -25.95 -9.24
CA SER A 182 5.16 -27.33 -9.69
C SER A 182 4.79 -27.40 -11.18
N HIS A 183 4.47 -26.27 -11.80
CA HIS A 183 4.16 -26.13 -13.22
C HIS A 183 5.05 -25.05 -13.86
N PRO A 184 6.35 -25.32 -14.04
CA PRO A 184 7.37 -24.32 -14.37
C PRO A 184 7.37 -23.96 -15.86
N ASP A 185 6.26 -23.45 -16.37
CA ASP A 185 6.25 -22.71 -17.63
C ASP A 185 6.61 -21.24 -17.39
N ASP A 186 7.10 -20.57 -18.42
CA ASP A 186 7.57 -19.18 -18.29
C ASP A 186 6.49 -18.23 -17.72
N PRO A 187 5.21 -18.28 -18.13
CA PRO A 187 4.16 -17.45 -17.52
C PRO A 187 3.97 -17.69 -16.02
N ASN A 188 3.91 -18.94 -15.56
CA ASN A 188 3.76 -19.25 -14.13
C ASN A 188 4.97 -18.80 -13.33
N LEU A 189 6.18 -19.02 -13.84
CA LEU A 189 7.41 -18.58 -13.19
C LEU A 189 7.49 -17.05 -13.10
N MET A 190 7.07 -16.35 -14.15
CA MET A 190 6.97 -14.89 -14.14
C MET A 190 5.96 -14.39 -13.10
N CYS A 191 4.83 -15.07 -12.95
CA CYS A 191 3.86 -14.78 -11.89
C CYS A 191 4.47 -14.99 -10.49
N ALA A 192 5.15 -16.10 -10.26
CA ALA A 192 5.81 -16.40 -8.99
C ALA A 192 6.89 -15.37 -8.63
N VAL A 193 7.70 -14.95 -9.62
CA VAL A 193 8.70 -13.88 -9.45
C VAL A 193 8.04 -12.56 -9.06
N LYS A 194 6.95 -12.18 -9.73
CA LYS A 194 6.20 -10.95 -9.40
C LYS A 194 5.63 -11.00 -7.99
N LEU A 195 5.02 -12.13 -7.60
CA LEU A 195 4.49 -12.31 -6.26
C LEU A 195 5.58 -12.21 -5.19
N LEU A 196 6.72 -12.90 -5.37
CA LEU A 196 7.82 -12.86 -4.41
C LEU A 196 8.49 -11.48 -4.36
N LYS A 197 8.54 -10.73 -5.46
CA LYS A 197 8.98 -9.34 -5.42
C LYS A 197 8.04 -8.43 -4.63
N LEU A 198 6.73 -8.68 -4.74
CA LEU A 198 5.70 -7.90 -4.06
C LEU A 198 5.70 -8.17 -2.55
N SER A 199 5.69 -9.45 -2.15
CA SER A 199 5.41 -9.84 -0.76
C SER A 199 6.51 -10.69 -0.10
N GLY A 200 7.57 -11.04 -0.83
CA GLY A 200 8.58 -12.00 -0.36
C GLY A 200 9.25 -11.62 0.95
N SER A 201 9.62 -10.36 1.14
CA SER A 201 10.24 -9.89 2.39
C SER A 201 9.32 -10.08 3.60
N ILE A 202 8.05 -9.69 3.46
CA ILE A 202 7.04 -9.81 4.51
C ILE A 202 6.68 -11.28 4.79
N LEU A 203 6.60 -12.11 3.74
CA LEU A 203 6.37 -13.55 3.88
C LEU A 203 7.51 -14.23 4.63
N ASP A 204 8.75 -13.92 4.25
CA ASP A 204 9.97 -14.46 4.87
C ASP A 204 10.02 -14.12 6.37
N ASP A 205 9.83 -12.84 6.72
CA ASP A 205 9.80 -12.41 8.13
C ASP A 205 8.68 -13.11 8.90
N THR A 206 7.47 -13.16 8.34
CA THR A 206 6.30 -13.77 9.00
C THR A 206 6.49 -15.27 9.23
N TRP A 207 7.09 -15.99 8.29
CA TRP A 207 7.40 -17.41 8.44
C TRP A 207 8.52 -17.64 9.46
N LYS A 208 9.57 -16.83 9.44
CA LYS A 208 10.67 -16.87 10.44
C LYS A 208 10.17 -16.60 11.86
N GLU A 209 9.32 -15.60 12.06
CA GLU A 209 8.69 -15.29 13.35
C GLU A 209 7.86 -16.47 13.89
N LYS A 210 7.27 -17.27 12.99
CA LYS A 210 6.51 -18.48 13.33
C LYS A 210 7.38 -19.74 13.44
N GLY A 211 8.69 -19.64 13.22
CA GLY A 211 9.62 -20.77 13.22
C GLY A 211 9.44 -21.72 12.03
N GLN A 212 8.89 -21.24 10.92
CA GLN A 212 8.68 -22.02 9.70
C GLN A 212 9.81 -21.76 8.69
N SER A 213 10.25 -22.80 7.99
CA SER A 213 11.28 -22.72 6.92
C SER A 213 10.66 -22.63 5.52
N ASP A 214 9.44 -22.07 5.43
CA ASP A 214 8.66 -22.05 4.18
C ASP A 214 9.37 -21.27 3.06
N MET A 215 10.05 -20.17 3.39
CA MET A 215 10.83 -19.42 2.38
C MET A 215 11.99 -20.25 1.84
N ASP A 216 12.70 -20.99 2.71
CA ASP A 216 13.80 -21.86 2.29
C ASP A 216 13.33 -22.98 1.36
N GLU A 217 12.15 -23.55 1.64
CA GLU A 217 11.49 -24.53 0.76
C GLU A 217 11.19 -23.92 -0.62
N ILE A 218 10.70 -22.67 -0.67
CA ILE A 218 10.43 -21.96 -1.93
C ILE A 218 11.72 -21.65 -2.69
N ILE A 219 12.77 -21.19 -2.02
CA ILE A 219 14.08 -20.93 -2.66
C ILE A 219 14.66 -22.21 -3.25
N LYS A 220 14.59 -23.32 -2.51
CA LYS A 220 15.04 -24.62 -3.03
C LYS A 220 14.28 -25.03 -4.30
N LYS A 221 12.97 -24.79 -4.37
CA LYS A 221 12.20 -25.03 -5.60
C LYS A 221 12.65 -24.15 -6.76
N ILE A 222 13.02 -22.90 -6.51
CA ILE A 222 13.58 -22.01 -7.52
C ILE A 222 14.91 -22.57 -8.04
N GLU A 223 15.78 -23.04 -7.15
CA GLU A 223 17.05 -23.69 -7.52
C GLU A 223 16.82 -24.95 -8.36
N ASP A 224 15.87 -25.80 -7.98
CA ASP A 224 15.50 -27.00 -8.75
C ASP A 224 15.02 -26.64 -10.17
N VAL A 225 14.21 -25.58 -10.31
CA VAL A 225 13.76 -25.07 -11.62
C VAL A 225 14.93 -24.51 -12.45
N LEU A 226 15.89 -23.85 -11.82
CA LEU A 226 17.07 -23.30 -12.51
C LEU A 226 17.96 -24.37 -13.14
N LEU A 227 17.95 -25.58 -12.57
CA LEU A 227 18.67 -26.75 -13.11
C LEU A 227 17.98 -27.34 -14.35
N ASP A 228 16.68 -27.07 -14.59
CA ASP A 228 15.94 -27.58 -15.75
C ASP A 228 16.25 -26.75 -17.02
N VAL A 229 16.34 -27.41 -18.17
CA VAL A 229 16.65 -26.83 -19.49
C VAL A 229 15.43 -26.14 -20.12
N LYS A 230 14.21 -26.40 -19.64
CA LYS A 230 12.97 -25.93 -20.28
C LYS A 230 12.63 -24.45 -20.13
N CYS A 231 13.20 -23.77 -19.14
CA CYS A 231 12.91 -22.37 -18.84
C CYS A 231 13.71 -21.42 -19.76
N SER A 232 13.08 -20.35 -20.26
CA SER A 232 13.79 -19.36 -21.09
C SER A 232 14.91 -18.67 -20.31
N ARG A 233 15.92 -18.20 -21.06
CA ARG A 233 17.10 -17.54 -20.47
C ARG A 233 16.73 -16.34 -19.61
N ASP A 234 15.77 -15.54 -20.05
CA ASP A 234 15.40 -14.30 -19.35
C ASP A 234 14.68 -14.62 -18.04
N VAL A 235 13.79 -15.62 -18.02
CA VAL A 235 13.12 -16.09 -16.79
C VAL A 235 14.14 -16.70 -15.82
N LYS A 236 15.08 -17.52 -16.31
CA LYS A 236 16.20 -18.02 -15.47
C LYS A 236 17.00 -16.89 -14.83
N GLN A 237 17.30 -15.83 -15.59
CA GLN A 237 18.01 -14.69 -15.06
C GLN A 237 17.21 -13.95 -13.98
N MET A 238 15.88 -13.86 -14.14
CA MET A 238 15.01 -13.27 -13.11
C MET A 238 14.96 -14.11 -11.84
N LEU A 239 14.88 -15.45 -11.97
CA LEU A 239 14.92 -16.36 -10.83
C LEU A 239 16.26 -16.31 -10.08
N LEU A 240 17.39 -16.25 -10.80
CA LEU A 240 18.71 -16.06 -10.19
C LEU A 240 18.78 -14.75 -9.38
N LYS A 241 18.30 -13.64 -9.96
CA LYS A 241 18.24 -12.35 -9.25
C LYS A 241 17.31 -12.40 -8.03
N LEU A 242 16.27 -13.23 -8.05
CA LEU A 242 15.37 -13.39 -6.93
C LEU A 242 16.04 -14.13 -5.76
N VAL A 243 16.84 -15.17 -6.05
CA VAL A 243 17.66 -15.87 -5.04
C VAL A 243 18.73 -14.94 -4.47
N GLU A 244 19.38 -14.14 -5.33
CA GLU A 244 20.33 -13.09 -4.89
C GLU A 244 19.66 -12.05 -4.00
N LEU A 245 18.46 -11.59 -4.37
CA LEU A 245 17.68 -10.65 -3.58
C LEU A 245 17.33 -11.22 -2.21
N GLN A 246 16.84 -12.46 -2.15
CA GLN A 246 16.51 -13.12 -0.88
C GLN A 246 17.76 -13.31 0.00
N SER A 247 18.88 -13.76 -0.57
CA SER A 247 20.13 -13.95 0.20
C SER A 247 20.71 -12.63 0.71
N SER A 248 20.41 -11.52 0.02
CA SER A 248 20.71 -10.15 0.45
C SER A 248 19.63 -9.56 1.38
N ASN A 249 18.90 -10.40 2.12
CA ASN A 249 17.79 -10.01 3.00
C ASN A 249 16.77 -9.08 2.31
N TRP A 250 16.39 -9.43 1.08
CA TRP A 250 15.46 -8.67 0.24
C TRP A 250 15.93 -7.24 -0.08
N GLY A 251 17.25 -6.99 -0.06
CA GLY A 251 17.83 -5.67 -0.30
C GLY A 251 17.72 -4.72 0.89
N ARG A 252 17.28 -5.21 2.06
CA ARG A 252 17.24 -4.42 3.29
C ARG A 252 18.65 -4.28 3.85
N VAL A 253 19.21 -3.08 3.74
CA VAL A 253 20.45 -2.72 4.42
C VAL A 253 20.18 -2.83 5.92
N HIS A 254 20.99 -3.62 6.62
CA HIS A 254 20.95 -3.57 8.08
C HIS A 254 21.42 -2.16 8.45
N THR A 255 20.52 -1.30 8.93
CA THR A 255 20.92 -0.28 9.89
C THR A 255 21.34 -1.05 11.13
N ALA A 256 22.55 -1.62 11.10
CA ALA A 256 23.26 -1.97 12.31
C ALA A 256 23.14 -0.73 13.18
N ASN A 257 22.57 -0.87 14.39
CA ASN A 257 22.38 0.21 15.33
C ASN A 257 23.58 1.15 15.22
N VAL A 258 23.37 2.29 14.56
CA VAL A 258 24.29 3.40 14.65
C VAL A 258 24.09 3.81 16.10
N SER A 259 24.85 3.15 16.97
CA SER A 259 25.42 3.83 18.12
C SER A 259 25.91 5.14 17.51
N SER A 260 25.22 6.20 17.90
CA SER A 260 25.62 7.57 17.61
C SER A 260 27.03 7.73 18.18
N ASP A 261 28.03 7.27 17.44
CA ASP A 261 29.35 7.85 17.46
C ASP A 261 29.20 9.15 16.66
N ALA A 262 28.42 10.08 17.21
CA ALA A 262 28.68 11.47 16.96
C ALA A 262 30.17 11.66 17.28
N THR A 263 30.93 12.13 16.30
CA THR A 263 32.28 12.65 16.53
C THR A 263 32.22 13.54 17.77
N PRO A 264 33.03 13.29 18.82
CA PRO A 264 32.99 14.11 20.02
C PRO A 264 33.15 15.58 19.63
N ASP A 265 32.37 16.48 20.26
CA ASP A 265 32.42 17.96 20.07
C ASP A 265 33.82 18.59 20.22
N ASN A 266 34.84 17.79 20.52
CA ASN A 266 36.21 18.22 20.79
C ASN A 266 37.22 17.65 19.78
N ASP A 267 36.78 17.12 18.63
CA ASP A 267 37.68 16.74 17.55
C ASP A 267 38.25 18.01 16.88
N PRO A 268 39.59 18.23 16.90
CA PRO A 268 40.20 19.36 16.21
C PRO A 268 39.96 19.38 14.69
N ASN A 269 39.46 18.28 14.10
CA ASN A 269 39.05 18.20 12.70
C ASN A 269 37.55 18.43 12.46
N TYR A 270 36.77 18.89 13.44
CA TYR A 270 35.34 19.21 13.25
C TYR A 270 35.09 20.11 12.03
N PHE A 271 35.96 21.12 11.83
CA PHE A 271 35.91 22.03 10.68
C PHE A 271 36.02 21.35 9.30
N MET A 272 36.57 20.13 9.20
CA MET A 272 36.71 19.41 7.93
C MET A 272 35.40 18.80 7.43
N ASN A 273 34.38 18.70 8.29
CA ASN A 273 33.09 18.09 7.96
C ASN A 273 31.98 19.14 7.76
N GLU A 274 32.30 20.42 7.88
CA GLU A 274 31.31 21.48 7.68
C GLU A 274 31.04 21.75 6.18
N PRO A 275 29.80 22.06 5.80
CA PRO A 275 29.46 22.42 4.43
C PRO A 275 30.26 23.65 3.97
N THR A 276 30.78 23.60 2.74
CA THR A 276 31.34 24.80 2.09
C THR A 276 30.20 25.60 1.48
N PHE A 277 30.03 26.85 1.93
CA PHE A 277 29.05 27.77 1.39
C PHE A 277 29.66 28.64 0.32
N TYR A 278 28.84 29.22 -0.55
CA TYR A 278 29.29 30.10 -1.61
C TYR A 278 28.61 31.46 -1.45
N THR A 279 29.40 32.53 -1.56
CA THR A 279 28.88 33.89 -1.63
C THR A 279 28.17 34.13 -2.97
N ALA A 280 27.47 35.26 -3.09
CA ALA A 280 26.72 35.63 -4.30
C ALA A 280 27.58 35.70 -5.58
N ASP A 281 28.87 36.01 -5.44
CA ASP A 281 29.89 36.02 -6.49
C ASP A 281 30.52 34.65 -6.77
N GLY A 282 30.08 33.60 -6.07
CA GLY A 282 30.54 32.22 -6.26
C GLY A 282 31.85 31.89 -5.55
N THR A 283 32.26 32.71 -4.58
CA THR A 283 33.48 32.47 -3.79
C THR A 283 33.15 31.50 -2.63
N PRO A 284 33.84 30.35 -2.53
CA PRO A 284 33.62 29.42 -1.44
C PRO A 284 34.14 30.00 -0.12
N PHE A 285 33.39 29.79 0.97
CA PHE A 285 33.80 30.11 2.33
C PHE A 285 33.32 29.01 3.30
N THR A 286 34.01 28.88 4.42
CA THR A 286 33.86 27.80 5.42
C THR A 286 33.93 28.38 6.82
N ALA A 287 33.55 27.64 7.86
CA ALA A 287 33.66 28.12 9.25
C ALA A 287 35.09 28.37 9.74
N ALA A 288 36.11 27.97 8.97
CA ALA A 288 37.49 28.36 9.22
C ALA A 288 37.79 29.82 8.84
N ASP A 289 36.92 30.47 8.06
CA ASP A 289 37.10 31.85 7.60
C ASP A 289 36.64 32.85 8.68
N PRO A 290 37.43 33.90 8.99
CA PRO A 290 37.07 34.91 10.00
C PRO A 290 35.76 35.65 9.73
N GLU A 291 35.32 35.66 8.47
CA GLU A 291 34.13 36.37 7.97
C GLU A 291 32.92 35.43 7.80
N TYR A 292 33.02 34.16 8.23
CA TYR A 292 31.97 33.15 8.02
C TYR A 292 30.62 33.59 8.57
N SER A 293 30.60 34.10 9.81
CA SER A 293 29.37 34.52 10.48
C SER A 293 28.65 35.63 9.72
N ASP A 294 29.40 36.62 9.23
CA ASP A 294 28.83 37.77 8.51
C ASP A 294 28.28 37.34 7.14
N LYS A 295 29.02 36.49 6.41
CA LYS A 295 28.60 35.96 5.10
C LYS A 295 27.43 34.99 5.21
N TYR A 296 27.38 34.19 6.27
CA TYR A 296 26.26 33.28 6.53
C TYR A 296 24.99 34.06 6.88
N GLN A 297 25.11 35.11 7.70
CA GLN A 297 23.99 36.00 8.02
C GLN A 297 23.46 36.72 6.76
N GLU A 298 24.34 37.17 5.87
CA GLU A 298 23.94 37.79 4.58
C GLU A 298 23.13 36.82 3.69
N ILE A 299 23.43 35.51 3.73
CA ILE A 299 22.64 34.50 3.00
C ILE A 299 21.24 34.38 3.58
N LEU A 300 21.13 34.29 4.92
CA LEU A 300 19.83 34.20 5.61
C LEU A 300 18.98 35.45 5.38
N ASP A 301 19.58 36.63 5.53
CA ASP A 301 18.89 37.92 5.35
C ASP A 301 18.42 38.12 3.89
N ARG A 302 19.04 37.42 2.92
CA ARG A 302 18.62 37.44 1.51
C ARG A 302 17.49 36.47 1.19
N GLU A 303 17.37 35.35 1.93
CA GLU A 303 16.24 34.42 1.78
C GLU A 303 14.92 35.06 2.26
N ASP A 304 14.98 35.98 3.24
CA ASP A 304 13.82 36.78 3.69
C ASP A 304 13.31 37.81 2.65
N TYR A 305 14.03 38.03 1.54
CA TYR A 305 13.69 39.03 0.52
C TYR A 305 13.20 38.45 -0.81
N PHE A 306 12.88 37.16 -0.88
CA PHE A 306 12.16 36.59 -2.02
C PHE A 306 10.64 36.66 -1.76
N PRO A 307 9.88 37.52 -2.47
CA PRO A 307 8.45 37.31 -2.57
C PRO A 307 8.24 36.03 -3.36
N ASP A 308 7.50 35.08 -2.79
CA ASP A 308 6.97 33.90 -3.47
C ASP A 308 6.33 34.30 -4.80
N ALA A 309 7.08 34.17 -5.89
CA ALA A 309 6.64 34.49 -7.24
C ALA A 309 7.26 33.51 -8.23
N TYR A 310 7.09 32.23 -7.95
CA TYR A 310 6.96 31.21 -8.98
C TYR A 310 5.70 30.42 -8.64
N GLU A 311 4.63 30.75 -9.37
CA GLU A 311 3.31 30.15 -9.31
C GLU A 311 3.40 28.63 -9.50
N GLU A 312 3.16 27.87 -8.45
CA GLU A 312 2.57 26.53 -8.56
C GLU A 312 1.23 26.58 -7.83
N ASN A 313 0.15 26.32 -8.58
CA ASN A 313 -1.23 26.37 -8.12
C ASN A 313 -1.44 25.56 -6.83
N GLY A 314 -1.64 26.27 -5.72
CA GLY A 314 -2.12 25.74 -4.46
C GLY A 314 -2.81 26.85 -3.71
N ASN A 315 -4.14 26.90 -3.85
CA ASN A 315 -5.00 27.83 -3.14
C ASN A 315 -4.99 27.50 -1.64
N ASP A 316 -4.22 28.24 -0.85
CA ASP A 316 -4.41 28.33 0.60
C ASP A 316 -4.45 29.79 1.02
N PHE A 317 -5.68 30.26 1.20
CA PHE A 317 -6.00 31.55 1.80
C PHE A 317 -5.78 31.46 3.32
N PHE A 318 -4.84 32.26 3.81
CA PHE A 318 -4.52 32.60 5.20
C PHE A 318 -5.58 32.33 6.28
N CYS A 319 -5.14 31.69 7.36
CA CYS A 319 -5.32 32.09 8.77
C CYS A 319 -4.05 31.55 9.49
N GLY A 320 -3.12 32.32 10.05
CA GLY A 320 -3.22 33.60 10.72
C GLY A 320 -3.23 33.37 12.23
N ASP A 321 -2.04 33.37 12.83
CA ASP A 321 -1.70 33.48 14.27
C ASP A 321 -2.13 32.36 15.25
N GLU A 322 -1.15 31.66 15.84
CA GLU A 322 -0.97 31.41 17.29
C GLU A 322 0.11 30.31 17.53
N ASP A 323 1.40 30.65 17.33
CA ASP A 323 2.52 29.84 17.83
C ASP A 323 2.93 30.30 19.25
N GLU A 324 2.01 30.22 20.21
CA GLU A 324 2.32 30.34 21.63
C GLU A 324 2.00 28.99 22.29
N MET A 325 3.06 28.24 22.66
CA MET A 325 2.94 26.91 23.26
C MET A 325 2.19 27.01 24.60
N ASP A 326 1.13 26.21 24.76
CA ASP A 326 0.32 26.17 25.98
C ASP A 326 1.22 25.84 27.20
N PRO A 327 1.21 26.66 28.27
CA PRO A 327 2.02 26.44 29.48
C PRO A 327 1.81 25.06 30.12
N GLU A 328 0.63 24.46 29.96
CA GLU A 328 0.34 23.12 30.48
C GLU A 328 1.08 22.02 29.69
N ILE A 329 1.24 22.22 28.37
CA ILE A 329 1.97 21.31 27.49
C ILE A 329 3.47 21.40 27.74
N GLU A 330 3.99 22.61 27.95
CA GLU A 330 5.40 22.84 28.28
C GLU A 330 5.77 22.17 29.62
N GLU A 331 4.96 22.34 30.67
CA GLU A 331 5.20 21.70 31.98
C GLU A 331 5.12 20.16 31.90
N ALA A 332 4.21 19.62 31.08
CA ALA A 332 4.09 18.19 30.85
C ALA A 332 5.34 17.61 30.15
N PHE A 333 5.88 18.35 29.18
CA PHE A 333 7.10 17.96 28.47
C PHE A 333 8.32 17.99 29.38
N GLU A 334 8.49 19.04 30.20
CA GLU A 334 9.60 19.12 31.16
C GLU A 334 9.58 17.97 32.18
N ARG A 335 8.40 17.58 32.68
CA ARG A 335 8.27 16.40 33.56
C ARG A 335 8.69 15.12 32.87
N PHE A 336 8.31 14.95 31.60
CA PHE A 336 8.66 13.77 30.84
C PHE A 336 10.19 13.62 30.69
N CYS A 337 10.90 14.71 30.36
CA CYS A 337 12.36 14.71 30.23
C CYS A 337 13.07 14.37 31.55
N MET A 338 12.59 14.93 32.67
CA MET A 338 13.12 14.63 34.00
C MET A 338 12.91 13.16 34.39
N GLU A 339 11.77 12.57 34.01
CA GLU A 339 11.46 11.18 34.31
C GLU A 339 12.26 10.18 33.46
N SER A 340 12.56 10.51 32.20
CA SER A 340 13.44 9.71 31.35
C SER A 340 14.89 9.71 31.85
N ASP A 341 15.38 10.85 32.33
CA ASP A 341 16.76 10.98 32.83
C ASP A 341 16.96 10.27 34.19
N ALA A 342 15.92 10.22 35.01
CA ALA A 342 15.94 9.48 36.27
C ALA A 342 15.91 7.95 36.07
N ARG A 343 15.30 7.47 34.97
CA ARG A 343 15.25 6.04 34.61
C ARG A 343 16.55 5.54 33.96
N GLY A 344 17.37 6.43 33.42
CA GLY A 344 18.70 6.10 32.85
C GLY A 344 19.84 5.97 33.87
N LYS A 345 19.62 6.31 35.15
CA LYS A 345 20.65 6.29 36.21
C LYS A 345 20.39 5.28 37.34
N LYS A 346 19.64 4.20 37.08
CA LYS A 346 19.45 3.09 38.03
C LYS A 346 20.00 1.77 37.51
#